data_AF-A0A3D3B8A8-F1
#
_entry.id   AF-A0A3D3B8A8-F1
#
_cell.length_a   1.000
_cell.length_b   1.000
_cell.length_c   1.000
_cell.angle_alpha   90.00
_cell.angle_beta   90.00
_cell.angle_gamma   90.00
#
_symmetry.space_group_name_H-M   'P 1'
#
loop_
_entity.id
_entity.type
_entity.pdbx_description
1 polymer ?
#
loop_
_entity_poly.entity_id
_entity_poly.type
_entity_poly.pdbx_seq_one_letter_code
_entity_poly.pdbx_strand_id
1 'polypeptide(L)'
;MASLFVVLIPLALTATLIHQGLSPVRPPDAALMAAGGMLLLGGHALLIRAFRIAQASLVAPFQYSQIIWGCLYGALLFAAPIEIHTLAGAAVIIVSGWLVLK
;
A
#
# COMPACT_ATOMS: atom_id res chain seq x y z
N MET A 1 10.15 3.77 7.99
CA MET A 1 9.96 3.93 6.53
C MET A 1 11.19 3.46 5.77
N ALA A 2 12.36 4.11 5.89
CA ALA A 2 13.60 3.65 5.22
C ALA A 2 14.04 2.21 5.63
N SER A 3 13.85 1.84 6.90
CA SER A 3 14.16 0.50 7.41
C SER A 3 13.32 -0.63 6.80
N LEU A 4 12.08 -0.35 6.40
CA LEU A 4 11.20 -1.37 5.81
C LEU A 4 11.60 -1.70 4.38
N PHE A 5 11.98 -0.70 3.59
CA PHE A 5 12.52 -0.90 2.23
C PHE A 5 13.87 -1.62 2.27
N VAL A 6 14.72 -1.28 3.24
CA VAL A 6 16.02 -1.94 3.46
C VAL A 6 15.85 -3.43 3.81
N VAL A 7 14.71 -3.86 4.38
CA VAL A 7 14.44 -5.26 4.69
C VAL A 7 13.69 -5.96 3.54
N LEU A 8 12.69 -5.31 2.95
CA LEU A 8 11.86 -5.89 1.89
C LEU A 8 12.62 -6.10 0.58
N ILE A 9 13.53 -5.20 0.22
CA ILE A 9 14.34 -5.32 -1.01
C ILE A 9 15.23 -6.57 -0.97
N PRO A 10 16.10 -6.78 0.04
CA PRO A 10 16.89 -8.00 0.13
C PRO A 10 16.05 -9.24 0.36
N LEU A 11 14.93 -9.17 1.10
CA LEU A 11 14.03 -10.32 1.26
C LEU A 11 13.42 -10.77 -0.07
N ALA A 12 12.94 -9.82 -0.89
CA ALA A 12 12.42 -10.10 -2.23
C ALA A 12 13.50 -10.62 -3.19
N LEU A 13 14.72 -10.06 -3.12
CA LEU A 13 15.89 -10.55 -3.85
C LEU A 13 16.28 -11.97 -3.44
N THR A 14 16.28 -12.27 -2.15
CA THR A 14 16.62 -13.60 -1.62
C THR A 14 15.54 -14.61 -2.00
N ALA A 15 14.26 -14.24 -1.92
CA ALA A 15 13.14 -15.09 -2.33
C ALA A 15 13.15 -15.41 -3.83
N THR A 16 13.46 -14.43 -4.68
CA THR A 16 13.56 -14.63 -6.14
C THR A 16 14.76 -15.50 -6.53
N LEU A 17 15.90 -15.33 -5.85
CA LEU A 17 17.09 -16.17 -6.03
C LEU A 17 16.86 -17.62 -5.60
N ILE A 18 16.13 -17.86 -4.52
CA ILE A 18 15.85 -19.22 -4.00
C ILE A 18 14.84 -19.97 -4.88
N HIS A 19 13.85 -19.26 -5.45
CA HIS A 19 12.71 -19.93 -6.08
C HIS A 19 12.90 -20.22 -7.59
N GLN A 20 13.55 -19.34 -8.37
CA GLN A 20 13.55 -19.46 -9.83
C GLN A 20 14.87 -19.08 -10.54
N GLY A 21 15.89 -18.60 -9.82
CA GLY A 21 17.04 -17.92 -10.46
C GLY A 21 16.59 -16.63 -11.18
N LEU A 22 17.54 -15.85 -11.71
CA LEU A 22 17.23 -14.63 -12.47
C LEU A 22 16.61 -15.01 -13.83
N SER A 23 15.33 -15.41 -13.83
CA SER A 23 14.57 -15.63 -15.07
C SER A 23 14.48 -14.32 -15.86
N PRO A 24 14.63 -14.34 -17.20
CA PRO A 24 14.42 -13.16 -18.02
C PRO A 24 13.02 -12.58 -17.75
N VAL A 25 12.98 -11.30 -17.35
CA VAL A 25 11.71 -10.59 -17.12
C VAL A 25 10.94 -10.58 -18.43
N ARG A 26 9.78 -11.24 -18.46
CA ARG A 26 8.96 -11.27 -19.66
C ARG A 26 8.44 -9.85 -19.93
N PRO A 27 8.35 -9.40 -21.20
CA PRO A 27 7.83 -8.08 -21.54
C PRO A 27 6.51 -7.67 -20.84
N PRO A 28 5.49 -8.54 -20.68
CA PRO A 28 4.27 -8.17 -19.95
C PRO A 28 4.51 -7.91 -18.46
N ASP A 29 5.41 -8.67 -17.83
CA ASP A 29 5.72 -8.51 -16.40
C ASP A 29 6.46 -7.19 -16.17
N ALA A 30 7.38 -6.83 -17.08
CA ALA A 30 8.06 -5.53 -17.05
C ALA A 30 7.08 -4.36 -17.16
N ALA A 31 6.06 -4.48 -18.01
CA ALA A 31 5.03 -3.45 -18.18
C ALA A 31 4.19 -3.27 -16.90
N LEU A 32 3.79 -4.37 -16.25
CA LEU A 32 3.06 -4.33 -14.98
C LEU A 32 3.90 -3.71 -13.86
N MET A 33 5.19 -4.07 -13.76
CA MET A 33 6.10 -3.47 -12.79
C MET A 33 6.31 -1.97 -13.02
N ALA A 34 6.47 -1.56 -14.28
CA ALA A 34 6.60 -0.15 -14.64
C ALA A 34 5.32 0.65 -14.31
N ALA A 35 4.14 0.11 -14.64
CA ALA A 35 2.85 0.73 -14.33
C ALA A 35 2.64 0.85 -12.82
N GLY A 36 2.92 -0.21 -12.06
CA GLY A 36 2.86 -0.19 -10.59
C GLY A 36 3.81 0.84 -9.98
N GLY A 37 5.03 0.93 -10.50
CA GLY A 37 6.02 1.93 -10.08
C GLY A 37 5.56 3.37 -10.35
N MET A 38 4.99 3.63 -11.53
CA MET A 38 4.43 4.96 -11.87
C MET A 38 3.27 5.36 -10.97
N LEU A 39 2.35 4.43 -10.68
CA LEU A 39 1.24 4.64 -9.74
C LEU A 39 1.75 4.95 -8.33
N LEU A 40 2.73 4.18 -7.85
CA LEU A 40 3.33 4.38 -6.53
C LEU A 40 4.01 5.74 -6.41
N LEU A 41 4.77 6.13 -7.43
CA LEU A 41 5.43 7.43 -7.51
C LEU A 41 4.41 8.57 -7.52
N GLY A 42 3.37 8.46 -8.35
CA GLY A 42 2.28 9.44 -8.42
C GLY A 42 1.57 9.61 -7.08
N GLY A 43 1.20 8.50 -6.43
CA GLY A 43 0.56 8.50 -5.11
C GLY A 43 1.44 9.15 -4.03
N HIS A 44 2.73 8.84 -4.00
CA HIS A 44 3.67 9.47 -3.05
C HIS A 44 3.86 10.96 -3.34
N ALA A 45 3.97 11.36 -4.60
CA ALA A 45 4.10 12.77 -4.97
C ALA A 45 2.87 13.59 -4.52
N LEU A 46 1.67 13.02 -4.70
CA LEU A 46 0.41 13.60 -4.22
C LEU A 46 0.39 13.72 -2.69
N LEU A 47 0.79 12.67 -1.95
CA LEU A 47 0.87 12.70 -0.49
C LEU A 47 1.86 13.78 0.00
N ILE A 48 3.05 13.86 -0.60
CA ILE A 48 4.05 14.88 -0.25
C ILE A 48 3.51 16.29 -0.53
N ARG A 49 2.74 16.48 -1.60
CA ARG A 49 2.05 17.76 -1.85
C ARG A 49 0.96 18.03 -0.82
N ALA A 50 0.15 17.04 -0.45
CA ALA A 50 -0.90 17.18 0.56
C ALA A 50 -0.33 17.61 1.92
N PHE A 51 0.77 16.99 2.37
CA PHE A 51 1.46 17.37 3.62
C PHE A 51 2.06 18.78 3.60
N ARG A 52 2.30 19.35 2.41
CA ARG A 52 2.85 20.71 2.27
C ARG A 52 1.78 21.79 2.35
N ILE A 53 0.53 21.44 2.04
CA ILE A 53 -0.59 22.38 1.90
C ILE A 53 -1.56 22.26 3.08
N ALA A 54 -1.73 21.05 3.63
CA ALA A 54 -2.64 20.76 4.74
C ALA A 54 -1.90 20.36 6.02
N GLN A 55 -2.53 20.62 7.18
CA GLN A 55 -1.98 20.18 8.47
C GLN A 55 -1.89 18.66 8.55
N ALA A 56 -0.86 18.15 9.23
CA ALA A 56 -0.59 16.70 9.31
C ALA A 56 -1.79 15.89 9.84
N SER A 57 -2.61 16.49 10.71
CA SER A 57 -3.85 15.93 11.24
C SER A 57 -4.92 15.65 10.18
N LEU A 58 -5.00 16.45 9.11
CA LEU A 58 -5.92 16.25 7.99
C LEU A 58 -5.45 15.14 7.03
N VAL A 59 -4.14 14.94 6.93
CA VAL A 59 -3.54 13.99 5.99
C VAL A 59 -3.38 12.59 6.62
N ALA A 60 -3.24 12.50 7.94
CA ALA A 60 -3.10 11.23 8.66
C ALA A 60 -4.23 10.21 8.38
N PRO A 61 -5.53 10.58 8.33
CA PRO A 61 -6.61 9.64 7.99
C PRO A 61 -6.46 9.00 6.61
N PHE A 62 -5.91 9.73 5.64
CA PHE A 62 -5.66 9.17 4.30
C PHE A 62 -4.62 8.05 4.32
N GLN A 63 -3.62 8.12 5.21
CA GLN A 63 -2.68 7.01 5.38
C GLN A 63 -3.38 5.78 5.99
N TYR A 64 -4.27 5.98 6.96
CA TYR A 64 -5.03 4.86 7.55
C TYR A 64 -5.98 4.20 6.55
N SER A 65 -6.47 4.92 5.54
CA SER A 65 -7.29 4.34 4.47
C SER A 65 -6.57 3.22 3.69
N GLN A 66 -5.23 3.18 3.70
CA GLN A 66 -4.45 2.08 3.12
C GLN A 66 -4.76 0.74 3.78
N ILE A 67 -5.13 0.74 5.06
CA ILE A 67 -5.53 -0.48 5.80
C ILE A 67 -6.83 -1.02 5.20
N ILE A 68 -7.80 -0.15 4.91
CA ILE A 68 -9.08 -0.54 4.30
C ILE A 68 -8.84 -1.16 2.93
N TRP A 69 -8.07 -0.48 2.07
CA TRP A 69 -7.73 -0.99 0.73
C TRP A 69 -6.92 -2.28 0.80
N GLY A 70 -5.98 -2.39 1.75
CA GLY A 70 -5.21 -3.62 1.98
C GLY A 70 -6.09 -4.81 2.34
N CYS A 71 -7.08 -4.61 3.22
CA CYS A 71 -8.05 -5.65 3.56
C CYS A 71 -8.95 -6.01 2.36
N LEU A 72 -9.40 -5.02 1.59
CA LEU A 72 -10.23 -5.24 0.42
C LEU A 72 -9.47 -6.01 -0.67
N TYR A 73 -8.25 -5.59 -1.02
CA TYR A 73 -7.42 -6.29 -1.98
C TYR A 73 -7.00 -7.68 -1.46
N GLY A 74 -6.77 -7.83 -0.15
CA GLY A 74 -6.52 -9.12 0.49
C GLY A 74 -7.68 -10.10 0.29
N ALA A 75 -8.91 -9.64 0.54
CA ALA A 75 -10.11 -10.44 0.33
C ALA A 75 -10.37 -10.75 -1.16
N LEU A 76 -10.19 -9.77 -2.05
CA LEU A 76 -10.48 -9.92 -3.49
C LEU A 76 -9.44 -10.78 -4.23
N LEU A 77 -8.15 -10.59 -3.96
CA LEU A 77 -7.06 -11.26 -4.71
C LEU A 77 -6.68 -12.61 -4.11
N PHE A 78 -6.81 -12.76 -2.79
CA PHE A 78 -6.36 -13.96 -2.07
C PHE A 78 -7.48 -14.73 -1.39
N ALA A 79 -8.75 -14.34 -1.59
CA ALA A 79 -9.93 -14.94 -0.94
C ALA A 79 -9.78 -15.03 0.58
N ALA A 80 -9.02 -14.11 1.19
CA ALA A 80 -8.77 -14.10 2.61
C ALA A 80 -10.08 -13.78 3.37
N PRO A 81 -10.47 -14.58 4.38
CA PRO A 81 -11.68 -14.32 5.15
C PRO A 81 -11.54 -12.99 5.91
N ILE A 82 -12.53 -12.10 5.72
CA ILE A 82 -12.58 -10.83 6.46
C ILE A 82 -13.14 -11.13 7.85
N GLU A 83 -12.26 -11.13 8.85
CA GLU A 83 -12.66 -11.31 10.24
C GLU A 83 -13.41 -10.07 10.77
N ILE A 84 -14.30 -10.28 11.74
CA ILE A 84 -15.08 -9.22 12.39
C ILE A 84 -14.19 -8.10 12.96
N HIS A 85 -12.99 -8.44 13.43
CA HIS A 85 -12.01 -7.48 13.95
C HIS A 85 -11.51 -6.52 12.87
N THR A 86 -11.34 -7.00 11.63
CA THR A 86 -10.96 -6.19 10.47
C THR A 86 -12.06 -5.21 10.10
N LEU A 87 -13.33 -5.65 10.13
CA LEU A 87 -14.49 -4.81 9.84
C LEU A 87 -14.67 -3.71 10.90
N ALA A 88 -14.46 -4.05 12.18
CA ALA A 88 -14.49 -3.09 13.27
C ALA A 88 -13.39 -2.02 13.12
N GLY A 89 -12.17 -2.42 12.75
CA GLY A 89 -11.08 -1.50 12.45
C GLY A 89 -11.40 -0.58 11.27
N ALA A 90 -12.00 -1.12 10.19
CA ALA A 90 -12.42 -0.33 9.05
C ALA A 90 -13.49 0.72 9.42
N ALA A 91 -14.46 0.37 10.25
CA ALA A 91 -15.47 1.30 10.74
C ALA A 91 -14.87 2.46 11.55
N VAL A 92 -13.90 2.19 12.44
CA VAL A 92 -13.20 3.23 13.21
C VAL A 92 -12.44 4.19 12.29
N ILE A 93 -11.79 3.69 11.24
CA ILE A 93 -11.06 4.53 10.27
C ILE A 93 -12.03 5.44 9.51
N ILE A 94 -13.18 4.91 9.05
CA ILE A 94 -14.21 5.69 8.35
C ILE A 94 -14.74 6.82 9.26
N VAL A 95 -15.05 6.50 10.52
CA VAL A 95 -15.53 7.48 11.50
C VAL A 95 -14.46 8.55 11.79
N SER A 96 -13.20 8.14 11.94
CA SER A 96 -12.09 9.08 12.14
C SER A 96 -11.91 10.02 10.94
N GLY A 97 -12.08 9.53 9.72
CA GLY A 97 -12.00 10.36 8.50
C GLY A 97 -13.12 11.39 8.44
N TRP A 98 -14.35 10.99 8.81
CA TRP A 98 -15.49 11.91 8.90
C TRP A 98 -15.26 13.03 9.93
N LEU A 99 -14.71 12.68 11.11
CA LEU A 99 -14.51 13.62 12.21
C LEU A 99 -13.42 14.66 11.92
N VAL A 100 -12.47 14.34 11.03
CA VAL A 100 -11.39 15.24 10.61
C VAL A 100 -11.84 16.18 9.48
N LEU A 101 -12.82 15.77 8.65
CA LEU A 101 -13.37 16.60 7.58
C LEU A 101 -14.37 17.65 8.08
N LYS A 102 -14.86 17.50 9.32
CA LYS A 102 -15.82 18.39 9.98
C LYS A 102 -15.12 19.30 10.99
#